data_AF-A0A8J5PJW4-F1
#
_entry.id   AF-A0A8J5PJW4-F1
#
_cell.length_a   1.000
_cell.length_b   1.000
_cell.length_c   1.000
_cell.angle_alpha   90.00
_cell.angle_beta   90.00
_cell.angle_gamma   90.00
#
_symmetry.space_group_name_H-M   'P 1'
#
loop_
_entity.id
_entity.type
_entity.pdbx_description
1 polymer ?
#
loop_
_entity_poly.entity_id
_entity_poly.type
_entity_poly.pdbx_seq_one_letter_code
_entity_poly.pdbx_strand_id
1 'polypeptide(L)'
;MCIFNGDWTWRPIVDSDACVVKAHYLLSDMVENANIVTLQTVFMLHMYQIFSGRLHSAVMLHATACRIVFRLGGHMQTNIKPYGAEVSRQERELRHLRTIFWLCYIFDQDTALRTGQPPIMCQEYCDLTLPDGYLENCFCRPALSNGILSPSFADESLFPYLPGDLRLGQLKGKTYRQLYSAQALGKSDAELLHDIRDLDSEIETWRACSTSFCTWSTITSWPRFTKQVADAALSVQERAFMKETEAALLTQA
;
A
#
# COMPACT_ATOMS: atom_id res chain seq x y z
N MET A 1 -10.75 13.56 -10.34
CA MET A 1 -12.10 13.88 -9.82
C MET A 1 -12.17 13.43 -8.38
N CYS A 2 -12.55 14.33 -7.48
CA CYS A 2 -12.54 14.15 -6.04
C CYS A 2 -13.55 13.08 -5.58
N ILE A 3 -13.11 12.25 -4.62
CA ILE A 3 -13.84 11.11 -4.02
C ILE A 3 -14.90 11.57 -2.99
N PHE A 4 -15.25 12.87 -2.97
CA PHE A 4 -16.10 13.48 -1.94
C PHE A 4 -17.41 13.97 -2.57
N ASN A 5 -18.48 13.19 -2.39
CA ASN A 5 -19.86 13.63 -2.64
C ASN A 5 -20.39 14.39 -1.42
N GLY A 6 -19.94 15.63 -1.23
CA GLY A 6 -20.48 16.56 -0.24
C GLY A 6 -20.64 17.95 -0.86
N ASP A 7 -21.60 18.73 -0.35
CA ASP A 7 -21.91 20.08 -0.83
C ASP A 7 -20.64 20.96 -0.83
N TRP A 8 -20.27 21.50 -1.99
CA TRP A 8 -18.95 22.09 -2.27
C TRP A 8 -18.76 23.50 -1.68
N THR A 9 -19.82 24.06 -1.10
CA THR A 9 -19.93 25.48 -0.73
C THR A 9 -19.23 25.86 0.58
N TRP A 10 -18.84 24.88 1.42
CA TRP A 10 -18.33 25.14 2.78
C TRP A 10 -16.90 24.66 3.07
N ARG A 11 -16.15 24.17 2.07
CA ARG A 11 -14.76 23.77 2.33
C ARG A 11 -13.85 25.01 2.28
N PRO A 12 -13.12 25.33 3.36
CA PRO A 12 -12.10 26.37 3.28
C PRO A 12 -11.13 26.01 2.15
N ILE A 13 -10.76 26.99 1.33
CA ILE A 13 -9.73 26.81 0.31
C ILE A 13 -8.42 26.51 1.06
N VAL A 14 -8.01 25.24 1.06
CA VAL A 14 -6.75 24.80 1.65
C VAL A 14 -5.68 24.88 0.57
N ASP A 15 -4.71 25.76 0.77
CA ASP A 15 -3.50 25.81 -0.04
C ASP A 15 -2.60 24.62 0.33
N SER A 16 -2.65 23.58 -0.51
CA SER A 16 -1.88 22.34 -0.31
C SER A 16 -0.38 22.60 -0.31
N ASP A 17 0.08 23.53 -1.13
CA ASP A 17 1.51 23.79 -1.32
C ASP A 17 2.06 24.54 -0.09
N ALA A 18 1.31 25.51 0.42
CA ALA A 18 1.64 26.18 1.68
C ALA A 18 1.65 25.20 2.87
N CYS A 19 0.70 24.26 2.92
CA CYS A 19 0.68 23.22 3.95
C CYS A 19 1.90 22.31 3.87
N VAL A 20 2.29 21.87 2.66
CA VAL A 20 3.45 21.02 2.44
C VAL A 20 4.75 21.71 2.83
N VAL A 21 4.93 22.97 2.44
CA VAL A 21 6.12 23.76 2.82
C VAL A 21 6.24 23.88 4.34
N LYS A 22 5.14 24.19 5.03
CA LYS A 22 5.13 24.27 6.50
C LYS A 22 5.41 22.93 7.16
N ALA A 23 4.81 21.84 6.66
CA ALA A 23 5.05 20.50 7.19
C ALA A 23 6.51 20.06 6.99
N HIS A 24 7.11 20.37 5.84
CA HIS A 24 8.54 20.10 5.59
C HIS A 24 9.46 20.85 6.55
N TYR A 25 9.14 22.11 6.89
CA TYR A 25 9.93 22.87 7.85
C TYR A 25 9.92 22.22 9.24
N LEU A 26 8.78 21.68 9.67
CA LEU A 26 8.63 21.01 10.97
C LEU A 26 9.22 19.59 10.97
N LEU A 27 9.35 18.96 9.80
CA LEU A 27 9.79 17.56 9.67
C LEU A 27 11.13 17.28 10.37
N SER A 28 12.09 18.21 10.29
CA SER A 28 13.42 18.02 10.88
C SER A 28 13.39 17.81 12.39
N ASP A 29 12.50 18.53 13.08
CA ASP A 29 12.29 18.40 14.54
C ASP A 29 11.48 17.14 14.87
N MET A 30 10.47 16.84 14.05
CA MET A 30 9.58 15.70 14.27
C MET A 30 10.27 14.33 14.14
N VAL A 31 11.29 14.21 13.27
CA VAL A 31 12.02 12.94 13.08
C VAL A 31 12.78 12.52 14.34
N GLU A 32 13.30 13.46 15.13
CA GLU A 32 13.99 13.18 16.38
C GLU A 32 13.03 12.56 17.42
N ASN A 33 11.80 13.12 17.50
CA ASN A 33 10.74 12.69 18.42
C ASN A 33 9.60 11.95 17.72
N ALA A 34 9.94 10.99 16.87
CA ALA A 34 8.98 10.31 16.02
C ALA A 34 7.85 9.64 16.81
N ASN A 35 6.62 9.94 16.41
CA ASN A 35 5.37 9.43 16.95
C ASN A 35 4.37 9.19 15.81
N ILE A 36 3.15 8.76 16.13
CA ILE A 36 2.13 8.46 15.12
C ILE A 36 1.77 9.65 14.23
N VAL A 37 1.76 10.87 14.77
CA VAL A 37 1.47 12.11 14.02
C VAL A 37 2.61 12.39 13.03
N THR A 38 3.85 12.19 13.44
CA THR A 38 5.01 12.30 12.55
C THR A 38 4.93 11.29 11.42
N LEU A 39 4.62 10.03 11.74
CA LEU A 39 4.46 8.99 10.75
C LEU A 39 3.37 9.31 9.72
N GLN A 40 2.18 9.70 10.19
CA GLN A 40 1.07 10.14 9.34
C GLN A 40 1.51 11.29 8.43
N THR A 41 2.16 12.31 9.00
CA THR A 41 2.62 13.50 8.26
C THR A 41 3.61 13.13 7.17
N VAL A 42 4.65 12.35 7.49
CA VAL A 42 5.67 11.91 6.53
C VAL A 42 5.04 11.06 5.43
N PHE A 43 4.12 10.15 5.78
CA PHE A 43 3.41 9.32 4.80
C PHE A 43 2.51 10.16 3.88
N MET A 44 1.78 11.14 4.41
CA MET A 44 0.97 12.05 3.59
C MET A 44 1.83 12.90 2.66
N LEU A 45 2.99 13.39 3.12
CA LEU A 45 3.95 14.09 2.27
C LEU A 45 4.46 13.18 1.16
N HIS A 46 4.82 11.93 1.49
CA HIS A 46 5.21 10.92 0.49
C HIS A 46 4.15 10.76 -0.61
N MET A 47 2.88 10.58 -0.22
CA MET A 47 1.76 10.47 -1.18
C MET A 47 1.61 11.72 -2.03
N TYR A 48 1.69 12.90 -1.43
CA TYR A 48 1.64 14.17 -2.17
C TYR A 48 2.79 14.29 -3.18
N GLN A 49 4.01 13.88 -2.82
CA GLN A 49 5.16 13.88 -3.74
C GLN A 49 4.95 12.90 -4.91
N ILE A 50 4.39 11.71 -4.67
CA ILE A 50 4.01 10.76 -5.74
C ILE A 50 3.03 11.44 -6.71
N PHE A 51 1.93 11.99 -6.21
CA PHE A 51 0.92 12.62 -7.06
C PHE A 51 1.40 13.91 -7.73
N SER A 52 2.41 14.57 -7.18
CA SER A 52 3.08 15.72 -7.80
C SER A 52 4.14 15.32 -8.84
N GLY A 53 4.40 14.01 -9.05
CA GLY A 53 5.43 13.52 -9.97
C GLY A 53 6.87 13.68 -9.45
N ARG A 54 7.08 14.07 -8.19
CA ARG A 54 8.41 14.28 -7.58
C ARG A 54 8.92 12.99 -6.92
N LEU A 55 9.23 11.99 -7.76
CA LEU A 55 9.52 10.62 -7.32
C LEU A 55 10.74 10.51 -6.39
N HIS A 56 11.81 11.27 -6.64
CA HIS A 56 13.00 11.21 -5.77
C HIS A 56 12.69 11.64 -4.33
N SER A 57 11.97 12.75 -4.16
CA SER A 57 11.51 13.23 -2.85
C SER A 57 10.55 12.22 -2.21
N ALA A 58 9.64 11.65 -3.00
CA ALA A 58 8.73 10.61 -2.53
C ALA A 58 9.47 9.40 -1.94
N VAL A 59 10.51 8.88 -2.61
CA VAL A 59 11.28 7.73 -2.13
C VAL A 59 12.01 8.04 -0.82
N MET A 60 12.57 9.25 -0.67
CA MET A 60 13.23 9.66 0.57
C MET A 60 12.25 9.76 1.75
N LEU A 61 11.07 10.33 1.52
CA LEU A 61 10.01 10.38 2.53
C LEU A 61 9.47 8.99 2.85
N HIS A 62 9.36 8.11 1.85
CA HIS A 62 8.97 6.72 2.06
C HIS A 62 9.93 6.00 3.00
N ALA A 63 11.24 6.10 2.73
CA ALA A 63 12.27 5.53 3.59
C ALA A 63 12.19 6.04 5.03
N THR A 64 11.91 7.34 5.19
CA THR A 64 11.71 7.95 6.50
C THR A 64 10.48 7.37 7.20
N ALA A 65 9.35 7.23 6.51
CA ALA A 65 8.14 6.62 7.04
C ALA A 65 8.38 5.17 7.49
N CYS A 66 9.02 4.34 6.64
CA CYS A 66 9.37 2.96 6.98
C CYS A 66 10.23 2.88 8.25
N ARG A 67 11.25 3.75 8.38
CA ARG A 67 12.09 3.82 9.60
C ARG A 67 11.30 4.18 10.84
N ILE A 68 10.35 5.12 10.74
CA ILE A 68 9.48 5.49 11.85
C ILE A 68 8.54 4.32 12.21
N VAL A 69 7.99 3.60 11.23
CA VAL A 69 7.17 2.40 11.48
C VAL A 69 7.95 1.36 12.28
N PHE A 70 9.21 1.10 11.92
CA PHE A 70 10.06 0.20 12.69
C PHE A 70 10.30 0.71 14.11
N ARG A 71 10.64 1.99 14.28
CA ARG A 71 10.84 2.62 15.60
C ARG A 71 9.62 2.52 16.51
N LEU A 72 8.41 2.65 15.94
CA LEU A 72 7.15 2.56 16.69
C LEU A 72 6.64 1.12 16.87
N GLY A 73 7.31 0.12 16.28
CA GLY A 73 6.91 -1.28 16.40
C GLY A 73 5.74 -1.70 15.51
N GLY A 74 5.33 -0.89 14.53
CA GLY A 74 4.17 -1.20 13.66
C GLY A 74 4.36 -2.41 12.74
N HIS A 75 5.61 -2.83 12.55
CA HIS A 75 5.98 -4.04 11.79
C HIS A 75 5.61 -5.34 12.50
N MET A 76 5.33 -5.30 13.81
CA MET A 76 4.90 -6.48 14.58
C MET A 76 3.39 -6.49 14.75
N GLN A 77 2.76 -7.67 14.67
CA GLN A 77 1.36 -7.81 15.04
C GLN A 77 1.25 -7.65 16.55
N THR A 78 0.32 -6.81 16.98
CA THR A 78 -0.07 -6.69 18.39
C THR A 78 -1.47 -7.27 18.56
N ASN A 79 -1.89 -7.52 19.80
CA ASN A 79 -3.20 -8.07 20.11
C ASN A 79 -4.29 -7.00 19.89
N ILE A 80 -4.58 -6.70 18.62
CA ILE A 80 -5.55 -5.71 18.18
C ILE A 80 -6.93 -6.37 18.22
N LYS A 81 -7.85 -5.78 18.98
CA LYS A 81 -9.25 -6.23 19.00
C LYS A 81 -9.87 -6.17 17.60
N PRO A 82 -10.89 -7.00 17.31
CA PRO A 82 -11.57 -6.97 16.02
C PRO A 82 -12.24 -5.60 15.74
N TYR A 83 -12.49 -5.30 14.47
CA TYR A 83 -13.28 -4.14 14.06
C TYR A 83 -14.69 -4.22 14.65
N GLY A 84 -15.25 -3.08 15.05
CA GLY A 84 -16.54 -2.98 15.74
C GLY A 84 -16.49 -3.20 17.26
N ALA A 85 -15.37 -3.66 17.83
CA ALA A 85 -15.20 -3.72 19.27
C ALA A 85 -14.91 -2.34 19.87
N GLU A 86 -15.36 -2.10 21.10
CA GLU A 86 -14.96 -0.91 21.85
C GLU A 86 -13.46 -0.93 22.14
N VAL A 87 -12.78 0.13 21.71
CA VAL A 87 -11.33 0.32 21.85
C VAL A 87 -11.00 1.65 22.50
N SER A 88 -9.97 1.62 23.34
CA SER A 88 -9.32 2.79 23.91
C SER A 88 -8.61 3.60 22.84
N ARG A 89 -8.22 4.84 23.19
CA ARG A 89 -7.42 5.69 22.30
C ARG A 89 -6.09 5.04 21.93
N GLN A 90 -5.43 4.37 22.86
CA GLN A 90 -4.15 3.70 22.61
C GLN A 90 -4.31 2.54 21.62
N GLU A 91 -5.37 1.75 21.77
CA GLU A 91 -5.68 0.65 20.83
C GLU A 91 -6.01 1.19 19.42
N ARG A 92 -6.71 2.33 19.31
CA ARG A 92 -6.89 3.04 18.04
C ARG A 92 -5.56 3.45 17.40
N GLU A 93 -4.65 4.02 18.18
CA GLU A 93 -3.34 4.45 17.70
C GLU A 93 -2.51 3.24 17.23
N LEU A 94 -2.53 2.12 17.95
CA LEU A 94 -1.88 0.87 17.53
C LEU A 94 -2.49 0.31 16.23
N ARG A 95 -3.82 0.29 16.12
CA ARG A 95 -4.52 -0.12 14.91
C ARG A 95 -4.15 0.77 13.72
N HIS A 96 -4.12 2.09 13.93
CA HIS A 96 -3.75 3.05 12.89
C HIS A 96 -2.28 2.93 12.47
N LEU A 97 -1.37 2.74 13.42
CA LEU A 97 0.04 2.46 13.16
C LEU A 97 0.19 1.20 12.29
N ARG A 98 -0.58 0.14 12.60
CA ARG A 98 -0.60 -1.10 11.81
C ARG A 98 -1.16 -0.88 10.40
N THR A 99 -2.18 -0.04 10.24
CA THR A 99 -2.68 0.37 8.92
C THR A 99 -1.61 1.09 8.10
N ILE A 100 -0.88 2.05 8.69
CA ILE A 100 0.20 2.74 7.98
C ILE A 100 1.35 1.79 7.66
N PHE A 101 1.68 0.84 8.54
CA PHE A 101 2.65 -0.21 8.22
C PHE A 101 2.28 -0.93 6.92
N TRP A 102 1.03 -1.38 6.80
CA TRP A 102 0.56 -2.08 5.60
C TRP A 102 0.62 -1.21 4.35
N LEU A 103 0.25 0.08 4.46
CA LEU A 103 0.42 1.03 3.38
C LEU A 103 1.88 1.14 2.95
N CYS A 104 2.79 1.35 3.90
CA CYS A 104 4.23 1.43 3.62
C CYS A 104 4.73 0.14 2.95
N TYR A 105 4.34 -1.02 3.48
CA TYR A 105 4.75 -2.31 2.95
C TYR A 105 4.34 -2.50 1.49
N ILE A 106 3.08 -2.22 1.12
CA ILE A 106 2.61 -2.33 -0.27
C ILE A 106 3.41 -1.41 -1.19
N PHE A 107 3.55 -0.13 -0.82
CA PHE A 107 4.26 0.85 -1.65
C PHE A 107 5.75 0.51 -1.80
N ASP A 108 6.37 -0.07 -0.78
CA ASP A 108 7.75 -0.50 -0.80
C ASP A 108 7.96 -1.65 -1.80
N GLN A 109 7.12 -2.71 -1.74
CA GLN A 109 7.22 -3.84 -2.67
C GLN A 109 6.96 -3.42 -4.12
N ASP A 110 5.99 -2.53 -4.34
CA ASP A 110 5.71 -1.96 -5.66
C ASP A 110 6.89 -1.14 -6.19
N THR A 111 7.54 -0.38 -5.33
CA THR A 111 8.69 0.45 -5.71
C THR A 111 9.91 -0.42 -6.00
N ALA A 112 10.15 -1.46 -5.20
CA ALA A 112 11.25 -2.38 -5.39
C ALA A 112 11.18 -3.09 -6.75
N LEU A 113 10.03 -3.67 -7.10
CA LEU A 113 9.85 -4.34 -8.40
C LEU A 113 9.93 -3.37 -9.58
N ARG A 114 9.39 -2.15 -9.46
CA ARG A 114 9.43 -1.17 -10.57
C ARG A 114 10.82 -0.58 -10.82
N THR A 115 11.64 -0.46 -9.78
CA THR A 115 12.93 0.24 -9.87
C THR A 115 14.12 -0.69 -9.84
N GLY A 116 13.90 -1.97 -9.51
CA GLY A 116 14.95 -2.94 -9.21
C GLY A 116 15.69 -2.66 -7.89
N GLN A 117 15.40 -1.56 -7.19
CA GLN A 117 16.01 -1.24 -5.91
C GLN A 117 15.51 -2.18 -4.82
N PRO A 118 16.34 -2.53 -3.82
CA PRO A 118 15.92 -3.41 -2.75
C PRO A 118 14.80 -2.77 -1.91
N PRO A 119 13.80 -3.56 -1.49
CA PRO A 119 12.76 -3.07 -0.57
C PRO A 119 13.39 -2.64 0.75
N ILE A 120 12.84 -1.59 1.36
CA ILE A 120 13.26 -1.07 2.65
C ILE A 120 12.76 -1.98 3.78
N MET A 121 11.55 -2.52 3.62
CA MET A 121 10.89 -3.40 4.56
C MET A 121 11.09 -4.86 4.12
N CYS A 122 12.20 -5.44 4.56
CA CYS A 122 12.42 -6.87 4.38
C CYS A 122 11.38 -7.68 5.16
N GLN A 123 10.75 -8.64 4.46
CA GLN A 123 9.66 -9.46 4.99
C GLN A 123 10.10 -10.34 6.18
N GLU A 124 11.38 -10.72 6.28
CA GLU A 124 11.92 -11.52 7.39
C GLU A 124 11.85 -10.79 8.73
N TYR A 125 11.81 -9.46 8.71
CA TYR A 125 11.73 -8.62 9.92
C TYR A 125 10.32 -8.04 10.14
N CYS A 126 9.34 -8.46 9.35
CA CYS A 126 7.97 -7.97 9.44
C CYS A 126 7.04 -9.12 9.79
N ASP A 127 6.19 -8.92 10.79
CA ASP A 127 5.03 -9.77 10.97
C ASP A 127 4.01 -9.42 9.88
N LEU A 128 3.80 -10.34 8.94
CA LEU A 128 2.89 -10.17 7.81
C LEU A 128 1.56 -10.91 8.03
N THR A 129 1.18 -11.19 9.27
CA THR A 129 -0.14 -11.77 9.58
C THR A 129 -1.25 -10.81 9.11
N LEU A 130 -2.11 -11.29 8.20
CA LEU A 130 -3.20 -10.51 7.64
C LEU A 130 -4.17 -10.06 8.74
N PRO A 131 -4.80 -8.88 8.62
CA PRO A 131 -5.83 -8.46 9.56
C PRO A 131 -7.00 -9.45 9.62
N ASP A 132 -7.61 -9.59 10.80
CA ASP A 132 -8.81 -10.42 10.96
C ASP A 132 -9.93 -9.91 10.04
N GLY A 133 -10.58 -10.84 9.33
CA GLY A 133 -11.62 -10.50 8.36
C GLY A 133 -11.09 -9.87 7.06
N TYR A 134 -9.78 -9.93 6.79
CA TYR A 134 -9.21 -9.29 5.60
C TYR A 134 -9.77 -9.85 4.29
N LEU A 135 -9.93 -11.17 4.16
CA LEU A 135 -10.39 -11.77 2.90
C LEU A 135 -11.82 -11.35 2.55
N GLU A 136 -12.67 -11.21 3.56
CA GLU A 136 -14.05 -10.82 3.44
C GLU A 136 -14.19 -9.33 3.09
N ASN A 137 -13.25 -8.49 3.55
CA ASN A 137 -13.36 -7.02 3.47
C ASN A 137 -12.37 -6.36 2.50
N CYS A 138 -11.35 -7.06 1.99
CA CYS A 138 -10.26 -6.47 1.20
C CYS A 138 -10.73 -5.81 -0.11
N PHE A 139 -11.86 -6.25 -0.66
CA PHE A 139 -12.48 -5.66 -1.86
C PHE A 139 -13.72 -4.82 -1.54
N CYS A 140 -14.15 -4.78 -0.28
CA CYS A 140 -15.22 -3.90 0.16
C CYS A 140 -14.69 -2.48 0.22
N ARG A 141 -15.07 -1.66 -0.76
CA ARG A 141 -14.92 -0.21 -0.62
C ARG A 141 -15.76 0.19 0.60
N PRO A 142 -15.17 0.86 1.61
CA PRO A 142 -15.96 1.41 2.70
C PRO A 142 -17.08 2.20 2.06
N ALA A 143 -18.33 1.83 2.38
CA ALA A 143 -19.45 2.62 1.93
C ALA A 143 -19.26 3.99 2.59
N LEU A 144 -18.73 4.95 1.82
CA LEU A 144 -18.98 6.35 2.06
C LEU A 144 -20.47 6.56 1.74
N SER A 145 -21.36 5.84 2.44
CA SER A 145 -22.77 5.79 2.17
C SER A 145 -23.35 7.14 2.54
N ASN A 146 -23.90 7.81 1.53
CA ASN A 146 -25.13 8.58 1.57
C ASN A 146 -25.35 9.36 2.89
N GLY A 147 -24.70 10.52 2.99
CA GLY A 147 -24.94 11.46 4.09
C GLY A 147 -23.99 11.24 5.25
N ILE A 148 -22.94 12.06 5.31
CA ILE A 148 -22.15 12.30 6.50
C ILE A 148 -23.10 12.87 7.57
N LEU A 149 -23.76 12.02 8.34
CA LEU A 149 -24.58 12.39 9.50
C LEU A 149 -24.09 11.75 10.81
N SER A 150 -22.90 11.14 10.80
CA SER A 150 -22.15 10.95 12.04
C SER A 150 -20.86 11.76 11.96
N PRO A 151 -20.72 12.83 12.76
CA PRO A 151 -19.46 13.54 12.96
C PRO A 151 -18.41 12.68 13.67
N SER A 152 -18.76 11.45 14.06
CA SER A 152 -17.81 10.52 14.66
C SER A 152 -16.84 10.02 13.59
N PHE A 153 -15.70 10.69 13.48
CA PHE A 153 -14.50 10.20 12.80
C PHE A 153 -13.93 8.89 13.39
N ALA A 154 -14.67 8.24 14.29
CA ALA A 154 -14.30 7.07 15.08
C ALA A 154 -15.34 5.95 14.94
N ASP A 155 -15.84 5.70 13.73
CA ASP A 155 -16.58 4.47 13.47
C ASP A 155 -15.58 3.29 13.44
N GLU A 156 -15.45 2.63 14.59
CA GLU A 156 -14.56 1.47 14.79
C GLU A 156 -14.97 0.26 13.96
N SER A 157 -16.15 0.28 13.31
CA SER A 157 -16.60 -0.77 12.41
C SER A 157 -15.97 -0.70 11.01
N LEU A 158 -15.37 0.44 10.64
CA LEU A 158 -14.81 0.63 9.30
C LEU A 158 -13.49 -0.12 9.12
N PHE A 159 -13.51 -1.08 8.20
CA PHE A 159 -12.30 -1.76 7.75
C PHE A 159 -11.45 -0.80 6.89
N PRO A 160 -10.11 -0.71 7.10
CA PRO A 160 -9.28 0.20 6.34
C PRO A 160 -9.22 -0.23 4.88
N TYR A 161 -9.49 0.73 3.98
CA TYR A 161 -9.25 0.54 2.56
C TYR A 161 -7.77 0.73 2.25
N LEU A 162 -7.12 -0.34 1.81
CA LEU A 162 -5.73 -0.31 1.37
C LEU A 162 -5.67 -0.27 -0.17
N PRO A 163 -4.74 0.48 -0.77
CA PRO A 163 -4.53 0.44 -2.21
C PRO A 163 -3.88 -0.91 -2.57
N GLY A 164 -4.69 -1.85 -3.06
CA GLY A 164 -4.23 -3.18 -3.50
C GLY A 164 -4.44 -4.31 -2.48
N ASP A 165 -4.01 -5.52 -2.86
CA ASP A 165 -4.14 -6.74 -2.04
C ASP A 165 -2.83 -7.00 -1.25
N LEU A 166 -2.94 -7.25 0.05
CA LEU A 166 -1.83 -7.54 0.95
C LEU A 166 -1.12 -8.85 0.63
N ARG A 167 -1.88 -9.87 0.18
CA ARG A 167 -1.32 -11.14 -0.27
C ARG A 167 -0.51 -10.93 -1.54
N LEU A 168 -1.00 -10.08 -2.45
CA LEU A 168 -0.21 -9.69 -3.61
C LEU A 168 1.06 -8.94 -3.20
N GLY A 169 0.99 -8.04 -2.22
CA GLY A 169 2.17 -7.40 -1.65
C GLY A 169 3.19 -8.41 -1.09
N GLN A 170 2.74 -9.44 -0.39
CA GLN A 170 3.60 -10.52 0.09
C GLN A 170 4.25 -11.30 -1.06
N LEU A 171 3.47 -11.65 -2.09
CA LEU A 171 3.99 -12.31 -3.28
C LEU A 171 5.05 -11.45 -3.98
N LYS A 172 4.81 -10.14 -4.13
CA LYS A 172 5.78 -9.20 -4.70
C LYS A 172 7.10 -9.17 -3.93
N GLY A 173 7.05 -9.15 -2.60
CA GLY A 173 8.25 -9.21 -1.76
C GLY A 173 9.00 -10.54 -1.91
N LYS A 174 8.26 -11.66 -2.00
CA LYS A 174 8.84 -12.98 -2.29
C LYS A 174 9.49 -13.03 -3.68
N THR A 175 8.81 -12.52 -4.71
CA THR A 175 9.33 -12.40 -6.08
C THR A 175 10.62 -11.60 -6.10
N TYR A 176 10.66 -10.44 -5.45
CA TYR A 176 11.88 -9.63 -5.36
C TYR A 176 13.03 -10.44 -4.74
N ARG A 177 12.79 -11.09 -3.61
CA ARG A 177 13.81 -11.92 -2.93
C ARG A 177 14.31 -13.07 -3.81
N GLN A 178 13.40 -13.82 -4.44
CA GLN A 178 13.74 -15.03 -5.18
C GLN A 178 14.38 -14.75 -6.54
N LEU A 179 14.00 -13.68 -7.22
CA LEU A 179 14.42 -13.42 -8.61
C LEU A 179 15.35 -12.22 -8.77
N TYR A 180 15.28 -11.22 -7.89
CA TYR A 180 15.96 -9.93 -8.07
C TYR A 180 17.00 -9.59 -6.99
N SER A 181 17.05 -10.34 -5.89
CA SER A 181 18.03 -10.10 -4.83
C SER A 181 19.47 -10.42 -5.29
N ALA A 182 20.46 -9.86 -4.58
CA ALA A 182 21.86 -10.23 -4.80
C ALA A 182 22.13 -11.73 -4.63
N GLN A 183 21.35 -12.42 -3.79
CA GLN A 183 21.43 -13.87 -3.62
C GLN A 183 20.83 -14.62 -4.81
N ALA A 184 19.79 -14.07 -5.44
CA ALA A 184 19.17 -14.66 -6.64
C ALA A 184 20.15 -14.72 -7.83
N LEU A 185 21.08 -13.77 -7.93
CA LEU A 185 22.13 -13.77 -8.97
C LEU A 185 23.08 -14.98 -8.90
N GLY A 186 23.17 -15.63 -7.74
CA GLY A 186 24.01 -16.81 -7.54
C GLY A 186 23.31 -18.14 -7.84
N LYS A 187 22.04 -18.13 -8.22
CA LYS A 187 21.26 -19.35 -8.49
C LYS A 187 21.62 -19.97 -9.83
N SER A 188 21.55 -21.29 -9.89
CA SER A 188 21.59 -22.02 -11.17
C SER A 188 20.30 -21.80 -11.98
N ASP A 189 20.37 -21.98 -13.30
CA ASP A 189 19.19 -21.87 -14.17
C ASP A 189 18.04 -22.79 -13.73
N ALA A 190 18.38 -23.99 -13.24
CA ALA A 190 17.40 -24.96 -12.74
C ALA A 190 16.66 -24.45 -11.50
N GLU A 191 17.38 -23.84 -10.55
CA GLU A 191 16.80 -23.23 -9.36
C GLU A 191 15.94 -22.01 -9.71
N LEU A 192 16.43 -21.15 -10.61
CA LEU A 192 15.69 -19.98 -11.07
C LEU A 192 14.39 -20.37 -11.77
N LEU A 193 14.43 -21.36 -12.68
CA LEU A 193 13.24 -21.87 -13.36
C LEU A 193 12.25 -22.53 -12.40
N HIS A 194 12.74 -23.17 -11.34
CA HIS A 194 11.89 -23.71 -10.29
C HIS A 194 11.18 -22.58 -9.51
N ASP A 195 11.92 -21.58 -9.05
CA ASP A 195 11.34 -20.42 -8.36
C ASP A 195 10.30 -19.69 -9.22
N ILE A 196 10.57 -19.53 -10.52
CA ILE A 196 9.62 -18.90 -11.47
C ILE A 196 8.31 -19.70 -11.53
N ARG A 197 8.37 -21.03 -11.64
CA ARG A 197 7.17 -21.89 -11.72
C ARG A 197 6.38 -21.89 -10.42
N ASP A 198 7.08 -21.88 -9.29
CA ASP A 198 6.44 -21.83 -7.97
C ASP A 198 5.73 -20.48 -7.76
N LEU A 199 6.42 -19.37 -8.10
CA LEU A 199 5.84 -18.03 -8.05
C LEU A 199 4.64 -17.90 -8.98
N ASP A 200 4.72 -18.41 -10.22
CA ASP A 200 3.61 -18.42 -11.17
C ASP A 200 2.39 -19.15 -10.60
N SER A 201 2.60 -20.34 -10.02
CA SER A 201 1.53 -21.13 -9.39
C SER A 201 0.87 -20.40 -8.21
N GLU A 202 1.66 -19.71 -7.37
CA GLU A 202 1.15 -18.90 -6.26
C GLU A 202 0.37 -17.67 -6.74
N ILE A 203 0.83 -17.01 -7.80
CA ILE A 203 0.15 -15.87 -8.43
C ILE A 203 -1.18 -16.32 -9.05
N GLU A 204 -1.20 -17.45 -9.76
CA GLU A 204 -2.43 -18.01 -10.33
C GLU A 204 -3.42 -18.41 -9.23
N THR A 205 -2.93 -19.00 -8.13
CA THR A 205 -3.76 -19.33 -6.96
C THR A 205 -4.38 -18.07 -6.35
N TRP A 206 -3.57 -17.01 -6.16
CA TRP A 206 -4.06 -15.72 -5.67
C TRP A 206 -5.09 -15.11 -6.62
N ARG A 207 -4.86 -15.16 -7.94
CA ARG A 207 -5.77 -14.63 -8.96
C ARG A 207 -7.11 -15.37 -8.96
N ALA A 208 -7.09 -16.70 -8.90
CA ALA A 208 -8.28 -17.53 -8.84
C ALA A 208 -9.11 -17.21 -7.59
N CYS A 209 -8.45 -17.09 -6.43
CA CYS A 209 -9.09 -16.67 -5.19
C CYS A 209 -9.74 -15.29 -5.35
N SER A 210 -8.99 -14.28 -5.80
CA SER A 210 -9.49 -12.91 -5.98
C SER A 210 -10.66 -12.82 -6.97
N THR A 211 -10.67 -13.64 -8.01
CA THR A 211 -11.77 -13.69 -9.00
C THR A 211 -13.04 -14.31 -8.40
N SER A 212 -12.91 -15.35 -7.57
CA SER A 212 -14.05 -15.97 -6.87
C SER A 212 -14.66 -15.05 -5.80
N PHE A 213 -13.87 -14.18 -5.19
CA PHE A 213 -14.39 -13.12 -4.32
C PHE A 213 -15.08 -12.00 -5.13
N CYS A 214 -14.58 -11.68 -6.33
CA CYS A 214 -15.22 -10.70 -7.23
C CYS A 214 -16.56 -11.17 -7.83
N THR A 215 -16.90 -12.46 -7.79
CA THR A 215 -18.21 -12.96 -8.27
C THR A 215 -19.39 -12.60 -7.36
N TRP A 216 -19.17 -12.02 -6.17
CA TRP A 216 -20.26 -11.65 -5.24
C TRP A 216 -20.77 -10.21 -5.31
N SER A 217 -20.34 -9.43 -6.30
CA SER A 217 -21.00 -8.16 -6.61
C SER A 217 -20.98 -7.93 -8.12
N THR A 218 -22.16 -7.98 -8.72
CA THR A 218 -22.50 -7.69 -10.11
C THR A 218 -21.48 -6.79 -10.82
N ILE A 219 -20.61 -7.40 -11.62
CA ILE A 219 -19.71 -6.72 -12.56
C ILE A 219 -20.56 -6.24 -13.74
N THR A 220 -21.33 -5.17 -13.55
CA THR A 220 -21.96 -4.43 -14.66
C THR A 220 -21.89 -2.92 -14.41
N SER A 221 -20.70 -2.43 -14.06
CA SER A 221 -20.20 -1.13 -14.52
C SER A 221 -18.91 -0.81 -13.79
N TRP A 222 -17.78 -1.11 -14.41
CA TRP A 222 -16.63 -0.23 -14.25
C TRP A 222 -17.04 1.13 -14.85
N PRO A 223 -17.24 2.20 -14.06
CA PRO A 223 -17.59 3.49 -14.64
C PRO A 223 -16.37 3.98 -15.42
N ARG A 224 -16.59 4.38 -16.69
CA ARG A 224 -15.57 4.91 -17.62
C ARG A 224 -14.75 6.09 -17.10
N PHE A 225 -15.01 6.60 -15.89
CA PHE A 225 -14.36 7.76 -15.30
C PHE A 225 -13.14 7.45 -14.42
N THR A 226 -12.91 6.18 -14.04
CA THR A 226 -11.65 5.75 -13.38
C THR A 226 -10.61 5.26 -14.37
N LYS A 227 -11.01 5.02 -15.63
CA LYS A 227 -10.11 4.57 -16.68
C LYS A 227 -8.95 5.54 -16.91
N GLN A 228 -9.10 6.85 -16.71
CA GLN A 228 -8.00 7.79 -17.01
C GLN A 228 -6.95 7.93 -15.89
N VAL A 229 -7.33 7.70 -14.62
CA VAL A 229 -6.40 7.77 -13.47
C VAL A 229 -5.86 6.37 -13.14
N ALA A 230 -6.69 5.33 -13.27
CA ALA A 230 -6.25 3.95 -13.21
C ALA A 230 -5.47 3.55 -14.47
N ASP A 231 -5.79 4.00 -15.69
CA ASP A 231 -4.93 3.71 -16.85
C ASP A 231 -3.64 4.54 -16.84
N ALA A 232 -3.64 5.74 -16.24
CA ALA A 232 -2.40 6.52 -16.09
C ALA A 232 -1.47 5.95 -15.00
N ALA A 233 -2.02 5.38 -13.91
CA ALA A 233 -1.23 4.81 -12.82
C ALA A 233 -0.96 3.31 -12.97
N LEU A 234 -1.92 2.51 -13.43
CA LEU A 234 -1.81 1.05 -13.59
C LEU A 234 -1.52 0.60 -15.03
N SER A 235 -2.05 1.24 -16.09
CA SER A 235 -1.89 0.67 -17.45
C SER A 235 -0.54 0.90 -18.13
N VAL A 236 0.26 1.87 -17.66
CA VAL A 236 1.66 2.02 -18.09
C VAL A 236 2.56 1.06 -17.29
N GLN A 237 2.25 0.83 -16.01
CA GLN A 237 3.08 0.06 -15.07
C GLN A 237 2.87 -1.45 -15.20
N GLU A 238 1.63 -1.92 -15.38
CA GLU A 238 1.34 -3.35 -15.62
C GLU A 238 1.76 -3.78 -17.04
N ARG A 239 1.64 -2.89 -18.04
CA ARG A 239 2.14 -3.14 -19.40
C ARG A 239 3.66 -3.05 -19.52
N ALA A 240 4.33 -2.23 -18.72
CA ALA A 240 5.79 -2.22 -18.63
C ALA A 240 6.29 -3.49 -17.93
N PHE A 241 5.71 -3.88 -16.80
CA PHE A 241 6.06 -5.11 -16.10
C PHE A 241 5.86 -6.37 -16.97
N MET A 242 4.70 -6.48 -17.65
CA MET A 242 4.44 -7.59 -18.57
C MET A 242 5.35 -7.56 -19.82
N LYS A 243 5.74 -6.38 -20.31
CA LYS A 243 6.68 -6.27 -21.45
C LYS A 243 8.13 -6.49 -21.04
N GLU A 244 8.51 -6.15 -19.82
CA GLU A 244 9.86 -6.36 -19.29
C GLU A 244 10.07 -7.83 -18.90
N THR A 245 9.04 -8.52 -18.39
CA THR A 245 9.09 -9.98 -18.23
C THR A 245 9.12 -10.71 -19.58
N GLU A 246 8.35 -10.25 -20.57
CA GLU A 246 8.38 -10.81 -21.93
C GLU A 246 9.72 -10.51 -22.66
N ALA A 247 10.31 -9.32 -22.45
CA ALA A 247 11.63 -8.98 -22.98
C ALA A 247 12.77 -9.72 -22.29
N ALA A 248 12.69 -9.95 -20.97
CA ALA A 248 13.65 -10.78 -20.23
C ALA A 248 13.62 -12.24 -20.70
N LEU A 249 12.43 -12.77 -21.02
CA LEU A 249 12.26 -14.10 -21.61
C LEU A 249 12.82 -14.20 -23.04
N LEU A 250 12.75 -13.13 -23.84
CA LEU A 250 13.25 -13.11 -25.23
C LEU A 250 14.74 -12.82 -25.37
N THR A 251 15.40 -12.29 -24.33
CA THR A 251 16.85 -11.99 -24.37
C THR A 251 17.70 -13.18 -23.90
N GLN A 252 17.07 -14.26 -23.41
CA GLN A 252 17.71 -15.48 -22.93
C GLN A 252 17.41 -16.73 -23.81
N ALA A 253 16.86 -16.54 -25.01
CA ALA A 253 16.70 -17.55 -26.06
C ALA A 253 17.54 -17.16 -27.28
#